data_AF-A0A961LFR5-F1
#
_entry.id   AF-A0A961LFR5-F1
#
_cell.length_a   1.000
_cell.length_b   1.000
_cell.length_c   1.000
_cell.angle_alpha   90.00
_cell.angle_beta   90.00
_cell.angle_gamma   90.00
#
_symmetry.space_group_name_H-M   'P 1'
#
loop_
_entity.id
_entity.type
_entity.pdbx_description
1 polymer ?
#
loop_
_entity_poly.entity_id
_entity_poly.type
_entity_poly.pdbx_seq_one_letter_code
_entity_poly.pdbx_strand_id
1 'polypeptide(L)'
;MDIPNFRPFCGEEIFLHDLPFDRSSLTCWWQRMAVGRIMSLLQESLFVATKTGAMAPQDTRRVIIDTTVQPKSVIFPAGAKLLQRARKTLVALAKKVGFDLRRSHVRVSKFSLIRYLQYARAI
;
A
#
# COMPACT_ATOMS: atom_id res chain seq x y z
N MET A 1 29.29 -10.68 -7.20
CA MET A 1 28.43 -9.65 -7.84
C MET A 1 27.41 -9.26 -6.79
N ASP A 2 27.85 -8.37 -5.92
CA ASP A 2 27.12 -7.95 -4.73
C ASP A 2 25.99 -7.02 -5.16
N ILE A 3 24.81 -7.17 -4.57
CA ILE A 3 23.68 -6.27 -4.80
C ILE A 3 23.55 -5.42 -3.53
N PRO A 4 24.14 -4.20 -3.47
CA PRO A 4 24.12 -3.37 -2.28
C PRO A 4 23.10 -2.26 -2.49
N ASN A 5 21.81 -2.58 -2.45
CA ASN A 5 20.76 -1.58 -2.57
C ASN A 5 19.92 -1.56 -1.29
N PHE A 6 20.45 -0.89 -0.28
CA PHE A 6 19.71 -0.53 0.91
C PHE A 6 19.69 1.00 1.04
N ARG A 7 18.51 1.58 0.87
CA ARG A 7 18.29 3.00 1.12
C ARG A 7 18.17 3.18 2.64
N PRO A 8 18.92 4.09 3.28
CA PRO A 8 18.65 4.43 4.67
C PRO A 8 17.18 4.85 4.80
N PHE A 9 16.53 4.38 5.85
CA PHE A 9 15.21 4.88 6.22
C PHE A 9 15.35 6.38 6.53
N CYS A 10 14.37 7.18 6.13
CA CYS A 10 14.50 8.64 6.13
C CYS A 10 14.82 9.15 7.55
N GLY A 11 16.02 9.68 7.75
CA GLY A 11 16.48 10.26 9.03
C GLY A 11 17.58 9.49 9.76
N GLU A 12 17.93 8.28 9.33
CA GLU A 12 19.00 7.48 9.97
C GLU A 12 20.36 7.70 9.29
N GLU A 13 21.41 7.92 10.08
CA GLU A 13 22.80 8.07 9.60
C GLU A 13 23.45 6.71 9.27
N ILE A 14 22.94 5.62 9.84
CA ILE A 14 23.48 4.27 9.71
C ILE A 14 22.39 3.34 9.16
N PHE A 15 22.79 2.40 8.30
CA PHE A 15 21.87 1.39 7.81
C PHE A 15 21.54 0.36 8.89
N LEU A 16 20.24 0.22 9.20
CA LEU A 16 19.71 -0.76 10.14
C LEU A 16 19.12 -1.95 9.38
N HIS A 17 19.52 -3.17 9.77
CA HIS A 17 18.98 -4.42 9.21
C HIS A 17 17.57 -4.72 9.71
N ASP A 18 17.27 -4.30 10.94
CA ASP A 18 15.97 -4.45 11.55
C ASP A 18 15.11 -3.21 11.30
N LEU A 19 13.82 -3.44 11.05
CA LEU A 19 12.87 -2.35 10.92
C LEU A 19 12.66 -1.70 12.30
N PRO A 20 12.71 -0.35 12.41
CA PRO A 20 12.48 0.33 13.68
C PRO A 20 11.05 0.12 14.20
N PHE A 21 10.15 -0.33 13.33
CA PHE A 21 8.75 -0.55 13.66
C PHE A 21 8.12 -1.59 12.73
N ASP A 22 7.24 -2.41 13.28
CA ASP A 22 6.45 -3.34 12.46
C ASP A 22 5.44 -2.56 11.60
N ARG A 23 5.27 -2.98 10.34
CA ARG A 23 4.42 -2.26 9.37
C ARG A 23 2.96 -2.21 9.80
N SER A 24 2.47 -3.20 10.54
CA SER A 24 1.09 -3.22 11.01
C SER A 24 0.86 -2.26 12.18
N SER A 25 1.93 -1.83 12.83
CA SER A 25 1.86 -1.27 14.17
C SER A 25 1.23 0.14 14.17
N LEU A 26 1.33 0.89 13.07
CA LEU A 26 0.59 2.14 12.83
C LEU A 26 -0.91 1.84 12.63
N THR A 27 -1.23 0.85 11.81
CA THR A 27 -2.62 0.45 11.54
C THR A 27 -3.30 -0.04 12.82
N CYS A 28 -2.62 -0.87 13.61
CA CYS A 28 -3.08 -1.34 14.90
C CYS A 28 -3.23 -0.19 15.92
N TRP A 29 -2.30 0.77 15.92
CA TRP A 29 -2.43 1.98 16.74
C TRP A 29 -3.65 2.81 16.34
N TRP A 30 -3.85 3.07 15.04
CA TRP A 30 -5.02 3.79 14.52
C TRP A 30 -6.33 3.08 14.87
N GLN A 31 -6.39 1.75 14.74
CA GLN A 31 -7.57 0.97 15.12
C GLN A 31 -7.85 0.99 16.62
N ARG A 32 -6.80 1.02 17.46
CA ARG A 32 -6.96 1.19 18.91
C ARG A 32 -7.42 2.61 19.24
N MET A 33 -7.02 3.61 18.48
CA MET A 33 -7.42 4.99 18.70
C MET A 33 -8.88 5.21 18.27
N ALA A 34 -9.79 5.29 19.24
CA ALA A 34 -11.16 5.72 18.99
C ALA A 34 -11.18 7.18 18.50
N VAL A 35 -12.15 7.53 17.64
CA VAL A 35 -12.28 8.88 17.05
C VAL A 35 -12.19 9.98 18.10
N GLY A 36 -12.84 9.81 19.27
CA GLY A 36 -12.77 10.78 20.36
C GLY A 36 -11.36 11.02 20.89
N ARG A 37 -10.53 9.98 21.02
CA ARG A 37 -9.13 10.12 21.48
C ARG A 37 -8.27 10.86 20.47
N ILE A 38 -8.49 10.61 19.17
CA ILE A 38 -7.79 11.31 18.09
C ILE A 38 -8.17 12.79 18.09
N MET A 39 -9.44 13.11 18.30
CA MET A 39 -9.89 14.50 18.39
C MET A 39 -9.24 15.24 19.55
N SER A 40 -9.15 14.64 20.74
CA SER A 40 -8.46 15.25 21.89
C SER A 40 -6.98 15.47 21.60
N LEU A 41 -6.31 14.51 20.95
CA LEU A 41 -4.91 14.64 20.56
C LEU A 41 -4.70 15.77 19.54
N LEU A 42 -5.62 15.90 18.58
CA LEU A 42 -5.59 16.99 17.59
C LEU A 42 -5.78 18.35 18.27
N GLN A 43 -6.73 18.47 19.19
CA GLN A 43 -6.96 19.70 19.95
C GLN A 43 -5.72 20.12 20.73
N GLU A 44 -5.10 19.21 21.47
CA GLU A 44 -3.87 19.49 22.21
C GLU A 44 -2.70 19.87 21.28
N SER A 45 -2.58 19.18 20.14
CA SER A 45 -1.54 19.50 19.15
C SER A 45 -1.70 20.92 18.59
N LEU A 46 -2.93 21.33 18.28
CA LEU A 46 -3.23 22.69 17.81
C LEU A 46 -2.97 23.72 18.91
N PHE A 47 -3.35 23.42 20.16
CA PHE A 47 -3.09 24.29 21.30
C PHE A 47 -1.59 24.53 21.49
N VAL A 48 -0.79 23.45 21.52
CA VAL A 48 0.67 23.53 21.63
C VAL A 48 1.26 24.31 20.46
N ALA A 49 0.82 24.07 19.21
CA ALA A 49 1.31 24.79 18.04
C ALA A 49 1.04 26.30 18.10
N THR A 50 -0.12 26.71 18.62
CA THR A 50 -0.41 28.14 18.84
C THR A 50 0.43 28.74 19.96
N LYS A 51 0.63 28.00 21.05
CA LYS A 51 1.41 28.46 22.21
C LYS A 51 2.90 28.62 21.89
N THR A 52 3.46 27.74 21.06
CA THR A 52 4.88 27.79 20.64
C THR A 52 5.13 28.75 19.47
N GLY A 53 4.08 29.37 18.91
CA GLY A 53 4.17 30.25 17.76
C GLY A 53 4.41 29.53 16.43
N ALA A 54 4.31 28.20 16.40
CA ALA A 54 4.44 27.40 15.19
C ALA A 54 3.23 27.56 14.23
N MET A 55 2.09 28.03 14.74
CA MET A 55 0.87 28.28 13.97
C MET A 55 0.17 29.53 14.50
N ALA A 56 -0.30 30.41 13.62
CA ALA A 56 -1.10 31.55 14.03
C ALA A 56 -2.56 31.11 14.28
N PRO A 57 -3.28 31.72 15.25
CA PRO A 57 -4.68 31.38 15.50
C PRO A 57 -5.63 31.60 14.31
N GLN A 58 -5.20 32.38 13.31
CA GLN A 58 -5.94 32.61 12.06
C GLN A 58 -5.83 31.44 11.08
N ASP A 59 -4.79 30.61 11.17
CA ASP A 59 -4.51 29.53 10.23
C ASP A 59 -5.51 28.35 10.40
N THR A 60 -6.07 28.17 11.60
CA THR A 60 -7.12 27.17 11.87
C THR A 60 -8.45 27.47 11.17
N ARG A 61 -8.65 28.67 10.62
CA ARG A 61 -9.85 29.01 9.86
C ARG A 61 -9.94 28.26 8.53
N ARG A 62 -8.82 27.79 7.98
CA ARG A 62 -8.77 27.10 6.70
C ARG A 62 -8.00 25.79 6.84
N VAL A 63 -8.73 24.68 6.76
CA VAL A 63 -8.13 23.35 6.72
C VAL A 63 -7.89 22.98 5.25
N ILE A 64 -6.62 22.91 4.85
CA ILE A 64 -6.24 22.37 3.55
C ILE A 64 -6.01 20.87 3.74
N ILE A 65 -6.93 20.06 3.24
CA ILE A 65 -6.78 18.62 3.23
C ILE A 65 -6.09 18.24 1.93
N ASP A 66 -4.76 18.06 1.99
CA ASP A 66 -4.02 17.51 0.87
C ASP A 66 -4.29 16.01 0.78
N THR A 67 -5.38 15.61 0.12
CA THR A 67 -5.60 14.20 -0.23
C THR A 67 -4.75 13.83 -1.44
N THR A 68 -3.44 14.08 -1.40
CA THR A 68 -2.51 13.60 -2.45
C THR A 68 -2.16 12.14 -2.24
N VAL A 69 -3.19 11.32 -1.99
CA VAL A 69 -3.19 10.03 -2.67
C VAL A 69 -3.56 10.37 -4.10
N GLN A 70 -2.56 10.75 -4.92
CA GLN A 70 -2.63 10.36 -6.33
C GLN A 70 -3.12 8.92 -6.30
N PRO A 71 -4.20 8.53 -7.00
CA PRO A 71 -4.55 7.14 -7.13
C PRO A 71 -3.33 6.49 -7.74
N LYS A 72 -2.48 5.96 -6.87
CA LYS A 72 -1.24 5.27 -7.19
C LYS A 72 -1.77 4.14 -8.00
N SER A 73 -1.68 4.28 -9.33
CA SER A 73 -2.37 3.43 -10.29
C SER A 73 -2.39 2.05 -9.69
N VAL A 74 -3.56 1.63 -9.16
CA VAL A 74 -3.61 0.56 -8.15
C VAL A 74 -2.99 -0.71 -8.73
N ILE A 75 -2.85 -0.71 -10.05
CA ILE A 75 -2.06 -1.64 -10.82
C ILE A 75 -1.46 -0.86 -12.01
N PHE A 76 -0.14 -0.61 -12.03
CA PHE A 76 0.58 -0.45 -13.32
C PHE A 76 0.06 -1.56 -14.25
N PRO A 77 -0.36 -1.29 -15.51
CA PRO A 77 -1.10 -2.25 -16.34
C PRO A 77 -0.18 -3.40 -16.75
N ALA A 78 0.11 -4.25 -15.80
CA ALA A 78 0.90 -5.42 -15.94
C ALA A 78 -0.10 -6.43 -16.50
N GLY A 79 -0.05 -6.62 -17.81
CA GLY A 79 -0.98 -7.46 -18.58
C GLY A 79 -1.26 -8.82 -17.94
N ALA A 80 -0.37 -9.32 -17.07
CA ALA A 80 -0.57 -10.52 -16.27
C ALA A 80 -1.90 -10.60 -15.50
N LYS A 81 -2.43 -9.51 -14.92
CA LYS A 81 -3.76 -9.58 -14.24
C LYS A 81 -4.90 -9.73 -15.26
N LEU A 82 -4.79 -9.06 -16.41
CA LEU A 82 -5.74 -9.19 -17.51
C LEU A 82 -5.71 -10.61 -18.07
N LEU A 83 -4.51 -11.16 -18.32
CA LEU A 83 -4.29 -12.54 -18.75
C LEU A 83 -4.85 -13.55 -17.75
N GLN A 84 -4.67 -13.30 -16.44
CA GLN A 84 -5.24 -14.18 -15.42
C GLN A 84 -6.77 -14.15 -15.43
N ARG A 85 -7.38 -12.99 -15.68
CA ARG A 85 -8.83 -12.87 -15.80
C ARG A 85 -9.34 -13.55 -17.07
N ALA A 86 -8.70 -13.31 -18.21
CA ALA A 86 -9.01 -13.96 -19.48
C ALA A 86 -8.93 -15.49 -19.37
N ARG A 87 -7.89 -16.03 -18.74
CA ARG A 87 -7.75 -17.47 -18.49
C ARG A 87 -8.92 -18.03 -17.67
N LYS A 88 -9.32 -17.35 -16.59
CA LYS A 88 -10.46 -17.77 -15.76
C LYS A 88 -11.75 -17.82 -16.57
N THR A 89 -12.01 -16.79 -17.38
CA THR A 89 -13.19 -16.72 -18.24
C THR A 89 -13.20 -17.83 -19.27
N LEU A 90 -12.06 -18.07 -19.96
CA LEU A 90 -11.95 -19.10 -20.98
C LEU A 90 -12.15 -20.52 -20.41
N VAL A 91 -11.55 -20.82 -19.25
CA VAL A 91 -11.75 -22.11 -18.57
C VAL A 91 -13.21 -22.30 -18.15
N ALA A 92 -13.88 -21.24 -17.70
CA ALA A 92 -15.30 -21.32 -17.36
C ALA A 92 -16.19 -21.56 -18.59
N LEU A 93 -15.89 -20.91 -19.72
CA LEU A 93 -16.59 -21.12 -20.99
C LEU A 93 -16.38 -22.53 -21.54
N ALA A 94 -15.14 -23.03 -21.56
CA ALA A 94 -14.84 -24.39 -22.01
C ALA A 94 -15.62 -25.44 -21.21
N LYS A 95 -15.70 -25.29 -19.88
CA LYS A 95 -16.51 -26.16 -19.02
C LYS A 95 -18.00 -26.09 -19.35
N LYS A 96 -18.54 -24.91 -19.64
CA LYS A 96 -19.95 -24.74 -20.02
C LYS A 96 -20.28 -25.43 -21.35
N VAL A 97 -19.35 -25.43 -22.28
CA VAL A 97 -19.50 -26.03 -23.61
C VAL A 97 -19.14 -27.53 -23.61
N GLY A 98 -18.63 -28.07 -22.49
CA GLY A 98 -18.20 -29.48 -22.40
C GLY A 98 -16.88 -29.77 -23.11
N PHE A 99 -16.10 -28.74 -23.45
CA PHE A 99 -14.81 -28.88 -24.12
C PHE A 99 -13.72 -29.18 -23.09
N ASP A 100 -13.03 -30.31 -23.23
CA ASP A 100 -11.93 -30.67 -22.34
C ASP A 100 -10.64 -29.93 -22.72
N LEU A 101 -10.06 -29.22 -21.77
CA LEU A 101 -8.83 -28.45 -21.96
C LEU A 101 -7.64 -29.29 -21.56
N ARG A 102 -6.79 -29.66 -22.53
CA ARG A 102 -5.51 -30.36 -22.29
C ARG A 102 -4.69 -29.73 -21.15
N ARG A 103 -4.70 -28.39 -21.04
CA ARG A 103 -4.12 -27.63 -19.93
C ARG A 103 -4.94 -26.39 -19.60
N SER A 104 -5.47 -26.34 -18.39
CA SER A 104 -6.25 -25.18 -17.89
C SER A 104 -5.43 -24.19 -17.06
N HIS A 105 -4.20 -24.56 -16.69
CA HIS A 105 -3.26 -23.79 -15.84
C HIS A 105 -3.88 -23.23 -14.52
N VAL A 106 -5.00 -23.79 -14.07
CA VAL A 106 -5.74 -23.29 -12.91
C VAL A 106 -4.89 -23.33 -11.64
N ARG A 107 -4.11 -24.40 -11.45
CA ARG A 107 -3.27 -24.61 -10.26
C ARG A 107 -2.05 -23.68 -10.22
N VAL A 108 -1.37 -23.48 -11.36
CA VAL A 108 -0.07 -22.79 -11.43
C VAL A 108 -0.22 -21.27 -11.54
N SER A 109 -1.25 -20.81 -12.24
CA SER A 109 -1.41 -19.41 -12.64
C SER A 109 -1.47 -18.40 -11.48
N LYS A 110 -1.97 -18.79 -10.30
CA LYS A 110 -2.00 -17.92 -9.11
C LYS A 110 -0.59 -17.62 -8.61
N PHE A 111 0.25 -18.64 -8.53
CA PHE A 111 1.65 -18.51 -8.10
C PHE A 111 2.46 -17.72 -9.13
N SER A 112 2.27 -17.99 -10.44
CA SER A 112 2.90 -17.23 -11.51
C SER A 112 2.55 -15.74 -11.48
N LEU A 113 1.27 -15.40 -11.21
CA LEU A 113 0.84 -14.01 -11.09
C LEU A 113 1.50 -13.31 -9.89
N ILE A 114 1.55 -13.97 -8.72
CA ILE A 114 2.19 -13.39 -7.53
C ILE A 114 3.66 -13.12 -7.78
N ARG A 115 4.38 -14.09 -8.37
CA ARG A 115 5.80 -13.97 -8.70
C ARG A 115 6.06 -12.85 -9.70
N TYR A 116 5.24 -12.74 -10.74
CA TYR A 116 5.34 -11.65 -11.73
C TYR A 116 5.10 -10.27 -11.09
N LEU A 117 4.10 -10.14 -10.22
CA LEU A 117 3.83 -8.88 -9.52
C LEU A 117 4.94 -8.51 -8.53
N GLN A 118 5.64 -9.48 -7.95
CA GLN A 118 6.82 -9.24 -7.12
C GLN A 118 8.00 -8.72 -7.95
N TYR A 119 8.27 -9.33 -9.12
CA TYR A 119 9.33 -8.85 -10.02
C TYR A 119 9.04 -7.47 -10.60
N ALA A 120 7.80 -7.22 -11.04
CA ALA A 120 7.39 -5.92 -11.59
C ALA A 120 7.44 -4.77 -10.56
N ARG A 121 7.56 -5.10 -9.27
CA ARG A 121 7.74 -4.12 -8.19
C ARG A 121 9.21 -3.76 -7.94
N ALA A 122 10.14 -4.58 -8.43
CA ALA A 122 11.58 -4.42 -8.26
C ALA A 122 12.27 -3.73 -9.45
N ILE A 123 11.49 -3.39 -10.49
CA ILE A 123 11.88 -2.62 -11.68
C ILE A 123 11.31 -1.22 -11.52
#